data_AF-A0A7W1I4G6-F1
#
_entry.id   AF-A0A7W1I4G6-F1
#
_cell.length_a   1.000
_cell.length_b   1.000
_cell.length_c   1.000
_cell.angle_alpha   90.00
_cell.angle_beta   90.00
_cell.angle_gamma   90.00
#
_symmetry.space_group_name_H-M   'P 1'
#
loop_
_entity.id
_entity.type
_entity.pdbx_description
1 polymer ?
#
loop_
_entity_poly.entity_id
_entity_poly.type
_entity_poly.pdbx_seq_one_letter_code
_entity_poly.pdbx_strand_id
1 'polypeptide(L)'
;MALINLAAREIHGKIVYYGPGLGGKTTNLRYLHANLQDHQEAIVSIATELERTLFFDFLPIDLGTLLGFRIRFHLYTVPGQDLY
;
A
#
# COMPACT_ATOMS: atom_id res chain seq x y z
N MET A 1 -8.39 -7.08 -7.71
CA MET A 1 -8.08 -8.44 -8.23
C MET A 1 -6.75 -8.87 -7.64
N ALA A 2 -6.66 -10.06 -7.03
CA ALA A 2 -5.39 -10.59 -6.54
C ALA A 2 -4.58 -11.16 -7.72
N LEU A 3 -3.27 -11.00 -7.69
CA LEU A 3 -2.34 -11.63 -8.62
C LEU A 3 -1.81 -12.91 -7.96
N ILE A 4 -2.03 -14.06 -8.59
CA ILE A 4 -1.54 -15.36 -8.09
C ILE A 4 -0.36 -15.79 -8.98
N ASN A 5 0.85 -15.77 -8.42
CA ASN A 5 2.04 -16.26 -9.08
C ASN A 5 2.30 -17.72 -8.65
N LEU A 6 1.91 -18.66 -9.50
CA LEU A 6 2.04 -20.09 -9.23
C LEU A 6 3.50 -20.55 -9.21
N ALA A 7 4.34 -20.01 -10.10
CA ALA A 7 5.75 -20.38 -10.20
C ALA A 7 6.55 -19.96 -8.96
N ALA A 8 6.31 -18.74 -8.47
CA ALA A 8 6.93 -18.23 -7.24
C ALA A 8 6.22 -18.68 -5.95
N ARG A 9 5.04 -19.31 -6.07
CA ARG A 9 4.12 -19.59 -4.96
C ARG A 9 3.83 -18.35 -4.11
N GLU A 10 3.46 -17.26 -4.77
CA GLU A 10 3.09 -16.01 -4.10
C GLU A 10 1.68 -15.57 -4.47
N ILE A 11 0.95 -15.02 -3.50
CA ILE A 11 -0.34 -14.39 -3.70
C ILE A 11 -0.20 -12.91 -3.33
N HIS A 12 -0.49 -12.04 -4.29
CA HIS A 12 -0.38 -10.60 -4.16
C HIS A 12 -1.77 -9.98 -4.14
N GLY A 13 -2.17 -9.47 -2.98
CA GLY A 13 -3.40 -8.69 -2.83
C GLY A 13 -3.12 -7.19 -2.96
N LYS A 14 -4.04 -6.44 -3.56
CA LYS A 14 -3.97 -4.98 -3.64
C LYS A 14 -5.15 -4.37 -2.87
N ILE A 15 -4.85 -3.50 -1.91
CA ILE A 15 -5.85 -2.76 -1.12
C ILE A 15 -5.67 -1.28 -1.44
N VAL A 16 -6.74 -0.66 -1.92
CA VAL A 16 -6.74 0.78 -2.24
C VAL A 16 -7.58 1.50 -1.19
N TYR A 17 -6.95 2.40 -0.45
CA TYR A 17 -7.62 3.34 0.42
C TYR A 17 -8.13 4.49 -0.42
N TYR A 18 -9.44 4.54 -0.61
CA TYR A 18 -10.13 5.54 -1.39
C TYR A 18 -11.05 6.39 -0.51
N GLY A 19 -11.24 7.65 -0.90
CA GLY A 19 -12.04 8.60 -0.14
C GLY A 19 -11.60 10.05 -0.36
N PRO A 20 -12.35 11.02 0.19
CA PRO A 20 -12.08 12.44 0.01
C PRO A 20 -10.71 12.87 0.57
N GLY A 21 -10.26 14.05 0.15
CA GLY A 21 -9.11 14.73 0.78
C GLY A 21 -9.31 14.86 2.29
N LEU A 22 -8.22 14.78 3.06
CA LEU A 22 -8.24 14.83 4.54
C LEU A 22 -9.08 13.74 5.24
N GLY A 23 -9.62 12.75 4.51
CA GLY A 23 -10.40 11.63 5.06
C GLY A 23 -9.60 10.58 5.85
N GLY A 24 -8.37 10.88 6.29
CA GLY A 24 -7.56 9.98 7.14
C GLY A 24 -6.88 8.82 6.42
N LYS A 25 -6.86 8.78 5.08
CA LYS A 25 -6.28 7.66 4.30
C LYS A 25 -4.80 7.44 4.59
N THR A 26 -3.97 8.48 4.42
CA THR A 26 -2.54 8.46 4.74
C THR A 26 -2.29 8.16 6.23
N THR A 27 -3.13 8.68 7.13
CA THR A 27 -3.05 8.39 8.56
C THR A 27 -3.23 6.89 8.83
N ASN A 28 -4.15 6.22 8.11
CA ASN A 28 -4.36 4.79 8.26
C ASN A 28 -3.13 3.97 7.82
N LEU A 29 -2.54 4.29 6.67
CA LEU A 29 -1.32 3.64 6.19
C LEU A 29 -0.15 3.83 7.16
N ARG A 30 0.04 5.05 7.68
CA ARG A 30 1.09 5.33 8.69
C ARG A 30 0.84 4.58 10.00
N TYR A 31 -0.41 4.51 10.45
CA TYR A 31 -0.77 3.77 11.65
C TYR A 31 -0.48 2.28 11.48
N LEU A 32 -0.89 1.68 10.35
CA LEU A 32 -0.58 0.28 10.05
C LEU A 32 0.92 0.03 10.00
N HIS A 33 1.67 0.88 9.29
CA HIS A 33 3.13 0.77 9.22
C HIS A 33 3.78 0.80 10.60
N ALA A 34 3.32 1.70 11.50
CA ALA A 34 3.88 1.82 12.84
C ALA A 34 3.51 0.66 13.80
N ASN A 35 2.43 -0.08 13.53
CA ASN A 35 1.91 -1.10 14.45
C ASN A 35 2.12 -2.55 13.96
N LEU A 36 2.48 -2.76 12.71
CA LEU A 36 2.85 -4.07 12.18
C LEU A 36 4.32 -4.38 12.55
N GLN A 37 4.59 -5.61 13.00
CA GLN A 37 5.93 -6.04 13.48
C GLN A 37 6.94 -6.28 12.33
N ASP A 38 8.20 -6.49 12.72
CA ASP A 38 9.45 -6.48 11.91
C ASP A 38 9.40 -6.81 10.41
N HIS A 39 10.23 -6.08 9.66
CA HIS A 39 10.49 -6.16 8.21
C HIS A 39 9.49 -5.46 7.28
N GLN A 40 8.99 -4.28 7.68
CA GLN A 40 8.30 -3.42 6.73
C GLN A 40 9.28 -2.53 5.97
N GLU A 41 9.12 -2.53 4.65
CA GLU A 41 9.75 -1.52 3.80
C GLU A 41 9.14 -0.15 4.14
N ALA A 42 9.94 0.90 4.03
CA ALA A 42 9.46 2.26 4.25
C ALA A 42 8.30 2.58 3.31
N ILE A 43 7.34 3.39 3.79
CA ILE A 43 6.29 3.94 2.93
C ILE A 43 6.96 4.71 1.78
N VAL A 44 6.74 4.25 0.55
CA VAL A 44 7.27 4.93 -0.63
C VAL A 44 6.24 5.95 -1.10
N SER A 45 6.65 7.22 -1.21
CA SER A 45 5.86 8.28 -1.81
C SER A 45 6.46 8.67 -3.15
N ILE A 46 5.77 8.39 -4.26
CA ILE A 46 6.20 8.78 -5.62
C ILE A 46 5.49 10.08 -5.97
N ALA A 47 6.21 11.07 -6.51
CA ALA A 47 5.63 12.29 -7.09
C ALA A 47 5.97 12.32 -8.59
N THR A 48 4.96 12.41 -9.45
CA THR A 48 5.18 12.57 -10.91
C THR A 48 5.21 14.03 -11.29
N GLU A 49 6.28 14.47 -11.97
CA GLU A 49 6.51 15.86 -12.38
C GLU A 49 5.51 16.39 -13.41
N LEU A 50 4.89 15.51 -14.20
CA LEU A 50 4.30 15.95 -15.48
C LEU A 50 2.93 16.63 -15.38
N GLU A 51 2.01 16.29 -14.47
CA GLU A 51 0.66 16.92 -14.51
C GLU A 51 -0.11 17.10 -13.20
N ARG A 52 0.40 16.66 -12.07
CA ARG A 52 -0.19 16.87 -10.73
C ARG A 52 0.76 16.13 -9.80
N THR A 53 1.06 16.70 -8.65
CA THR A 53 1.79 15.99 -7.59
C THR A 53 0.88 14.90 -7.04
N LEU A 54 0.71 13.82 -7.82
CA LEU A 54 0.11 12.56 -7.41
C LEU A 54 1.14 11.93 -6.50
N PHE A 55 1.10 12.34 -5.24
CA PHE A 55 1.72 11.57 -4.19
C PHE A 55 0.98 10.24 -4.10
N PHE A 56 1.71 9.17 -3.89
CA PHE A 56 1.13 7.85 -3.77
C PHE A 56 1.82 7.14 -2.64
N ASP A 57 1.10 6.84 -1.56
CA ASP A 57 1.69 6.08 -0.46
C ASP A 57 1.55 4.59 -0.77
N PHE A 58 2.68 3.89 -0.76
CA PHE A 58 2.77 2.44 -0.94
C PHE A 58 3.30 1.78 0.32
N LEU A 59 2.59 0.76 0.82
CA LEU A 59 3.03 -0.07 1.94
C LEU A 59 2.89 -1.56 1.59
N PRO A 60 4.00 -2.29 1.40
CA PRO A 60 3.97 -3.74 1.32
C PRO A 60 3.88 -4.37 2.70
N ILE A 61 2.98 -5.33 2.86
CA ILE A 61 2.77 -6.10 4.09
C ILE A 61 2.94 -7.58 3.75
N ASP A 62 3.81 -8.26 4.49
CA ASP A 62 3.95 -9.71 4.42
C ASP A 62 3.10 -10.37 5.52
N LEU A 63 2.20 -11.26 5.13
CA LEU A 63 1.35 -12.01 6.07
C LEU A 63 1.86 -13.43 6.34
N GLY A 64 3.04 -13.77 5.84
CA GLY A 64 3.62 -15.10 5.97
C GLY A 64 3.09 -16.08 4.93
N THR A 65 3.10 -17.36 5.27
CA THR A 65 2.80 -18.45 4.33
C THR A 65 1.52 -19.18 4.70
N LEU A 66 0.60 -19.32 3.74
CA LEU A 66 -0.64 -20.09 3.88
C LEU A 66 -0.71 -21.13 2.76
N LEU A 67 -0.90 -22.41 3.12
CA LEU A 67 -0.96 -23.53 2.16
C LEU A 67 0.23 -23.57 1.18
N GLY A 68 1.39 -23.13 1.66
CA GLY A 68 2.63 -23.02 0.90
C GLY A 68 2.65 -21.89 -0.13
N PHE A 69 1.73 -20.92 -0.05
CA PHE A 69 1.84 -19.65 -0.76
C PHE A 69 2.25 -18.55 0.21
N ARG A 70 3.25 -17.73 -0.15
CA ARG A 70 3.57 -16.51 0.58
C ARG A 70 2.55 -15.43 0.20
N ILE A 71 1.91 -14.82 1.20
CA ILE A 71 0.87 -13.80 0.99
C ILE A 71 1.46 -12.42 1.22
N ARG A 72 1.39 -11.58 0.18
CA ARG A 72 1.82 -10.18 0.24
C ARG A 72 0.63 -9.28 -0.08
N PHE A 73 0.42 -8.26 0.75
CA PHE A 73 -0.51 -7.20 0.48
C PHE A 73 0.22 -5.92 0.10
N HIS A 74 -0.30 -5.23 -0.89
CA HIS A 74 0.15 -3.93 -1.32
C HIS A 74 -0.95 -2.92 -1.03
N LEU A 75 -0.68 -2.02 -0.08
CA LEU A 75 -1.60 -0.96 0.30
C LEU A 75 -1.24 0.31 -0.45
N TYR A 76 -2.27 0.99 -0.94
CA TYR A 76 -2.15 2.13 -1.82
C TYR A 76 -3.11 3.24 -1.42
N THR A 77 -2.66 4.50 -1.46
CA THR A 77 -3.56 5.65 -1.40
C THR A 77 -3.06 6.83 -2.21
N VAL A 78 -3.99 7.68 -2.62
CA VAL A 78 -3.70 9.03 -3.10
C VAL A 78 -4.00 9.98 -1.93
N PRO A 79 -3.00 10.68 -1.36
CA PRO A 79 -3.24 11.65 -0.31
C PRO A 79 -4.09 12.80 -0.87
N GLY A 80 -4.85 13.42 0.03
CA GLY A 80 -5.62 14.61 -0.35
C GLY A 80 -4.67 15.70 -0.81
N GLN A 81 -4.87 16.23 -2.01
CA GLN A 81 -4.34 17.53 -2.38
C GLN A 81 -5.21 18.57 -1.69
N ASP A 82 -4.61 19.51 -0.96
CA ASP A 82 -5.31 20.75 -0.66
C ASP A 82 -5.61 21.40 -2.01
N LEU A 83 -6.91 21.48 -2.32
CA LEU A 83 -7.41 21.93 -3.60
C LEU A 83 -7.54 23.46 -3.56
N TYR A 84 -6.46 24.18 -3.22
CA TYR A 84 -6.35 25.65 -3.32
C TYR A 84 -4.90 26.09 -3.53
#